data_AF-A0A8T6S075-F1
#
_entry.id   AF-A0A8T6S075-F1
#
_cell.length_a   1.000
_cell.length_b   1.000
_cell.length_c   1.000
_cell.angle_alpha   90.00
_cell.angle_beta   90.00
_cell.angle_gamma   90.00
#
_symmetry.space_group_name_H-M   'P 1'
#
loop_
_entity.id
_entity.type
_entity.pdbx_description
1 polymer ?
#
loop_
_entity_poly.entity_id
_entity_poly.type
_entity_poly.pdbx_seq_one_letter_code
_entity_poly.pdbx_strand_id
1 'polypeptide(L)'
;VGEAGERLMKAAQVLEMLTDRKTVQTLSNTTNKDLGIRKDMPIGVKVTLRGEEAVDFFKRAMWVRQNRIANYSFDHEGNCSFGISDYTDFE
;
A
#
# COMPACT_ATOMS: atom_id res chain seq x y z
N VAL A 1 0.58 6.82 -5.92
CA VAL A 1 1.11 8.21 -6.02
C VAL A 1 1.35 8.57 -7.48
N GLY A 2 2.04 7.74 -8.26
CA GLY A 2 2.08 7.88 -9.73
C GLY A 2 3.02 8.98 -10.23
N GLU A 3 3.66 9.70 -9.33
CA GLU A 3 4.66 10.73 -9.60
C GLU A 3 5.79 10.63 -8.58
N ALA A 4 6.99 11.01 -9.02
CA ALA A 4 8.15 11.15 -8.14
C ALA A 4 8.10 12.52 -7.44
N GLY A 5 8.72 12.62 -6.27
CA GLY A 5 8.86 13.89 -5.53
C GLY A 5 8.28 13.84 -4.13
N GLU A 6 7.87 15.01 -3.61
CA GLU A 6 7.45 15.16 -2.21
C GLU A 6 6.27 14.28 -1.82
N ARG A 7 5.30 14.10 -2.71
CA ARG A 7 4.13 13.24 -2.44
C ARG A 7 4.52 11.79 -2.20
N LEU A 8 5.53 11.29 -2.92
CA LEU A 8 6.05 9.94 -2.71
C LEU A 8 6.74 9.84 -1.34
N MET A 9 7.52 10.87 -0.98
CA MET A 9 8.20 10.93 0.32
C MET A 9 7.22 11.00 1.49
N LYS A 10 6.15 11.79 1.36
CA LYS A 10 5.07 11.85 2.35
C LYS A 10 4.37 10.51 2.49
N ALA A 11 4.05 9.83 1.39
CA ALA A 11 3.46 8.50 1.43
C ALA A 11 4.39 7.47 2.11
N ALA A 12 5.70 7.56 1.88
CA ALA A 12 6.68 6.74 2.59
C ALA A 12 6.66 7.00 4.09
N GLN A 13 6.69 8.27 4.50
CA GLN A 13 6.62 8.65 5.92
C GLN A 13 5.33 8.16 6.59
N VAL A 14 4.19 8.28 5.93
CA VAL A 14 2.90 7.78 6.45
C VAL A 14 2.94 6.26 6.66
N LEU A 15 3.47 5.51 5.70
CA LEU A 15 3.59 4.06 5.84
C LEU A 15 4.57 3.67 6.96
N GLU A 16 5.67 4.40 7.12
CA GLU A 16 6.61 4.19 8.23
C GLU A 16 5.94 4.48 9.58
N MET A 17 5.16 5.56 9.70
CA MET A 17 4.42 5.88 10.93
C MET A 17 3.33 4.86 11.28
N LEU A 18 2.67 4.27 10.29
CA LEU A 18 1.59 3.29 10.52
C LEU A 18 2.10 1.89 10.88
N THR A 19 3.29 1.53 10.39
CA THR A 19 3.79 0.15 10.42
C THR A 19 5.12 -0.02 11.16
N ASP A 20 5.80 1.06 11.56
CA ASP A 20 7.12 1.06 12.20
C ASP A 20 8.20 0.28 11.43
N ARG A 21 7.99 0.11 10.12
CA ARG A 21 8.89 -0.63 9.22
C ARG A 21 9.38 0.25 8.10
N LYS A 22 10.65 0.08 7.76
CA LYS A 22 11.29 0.78 6.65
C LYS A 22 10.57 0.44 5.33
N THR A 23 10.17 1.49 4.64
CA THR A 23 9.47 1.35 3.36
C THR A 23 10.43 1.15 2.19
N VAL A 24 9.94 0.54 1.11
CA VAL A 24 10.68 0.33 -0.13
C VAL A 24 9.96 1.02 -1.29
N GLN A 25 10.68 1.85 -2.03
CA GLN A 25 10.15 2.49 -3.24
C GLN A 25 10.05 1.48 -4.38
N THR A 26 8.94 1.53 -5.12
CA THR A 26 8.73 0.74 -6.33
C THR A 26 9.05 1.56 -7.56
N LEU A 27 9.90 1.01 -8.41
CA LEU A 27 10.28 1.58 -9.70
C LEU A 27 9.31 1.12 -10.79
N SER A 28 9.10 1.95 -11.79
CA SER A 28 8.29 1.62 -12.96
C SER A 28 9.07 0.76 -13.96
N ASN A 29 8.48 -0.35 -14.38
CA ASN A 29 9.08 -1.25 -15.37
C ASN A 29 8.99 -0.73 -16.82
N THR A 30 8.02 0.13 -17.11
CA THR A 30 7.73 0.63 -18.46
C THR A 30 7.58 2.15 -18.47
N THR A 31 7.81 2.74 -19.66
CA THR A 31 7.51 4.15 -19.93
C THR A 31 6.09 4.24 -20.47
N ASN A 32 5.25 5.07 -19.83
CA ASN A 32 3.90 5.36 -20.28
C ASN A 32 3.70 6.89 -20.31
N LYS A 33 3.50 7.44 -21.52
CA LYS A 33 3.36 8.87 -21.74
C LYS A 33 2.05 9.44 -21.17
N ASP A 34 0.96 8.68 -21.22
CA ASP A 34 -0.35 9.12 -20.75
C ASP A 34 -0.36 9.31 -19.23
N LEU A 35 0.42 8.49 -18.52
CA LEU A 35 0.61 8.59 -17.07
C LEU A 35 1.80 9.46 -16.67
N GLY A 36 2.58 9.97 -17.62
CA GLY A 36 3.80 10.74 -17.36
C GLY A 36 4.94 9.94 -16.73
N ILE A 37 4.91 8.60 -16.82
CA ILE A 37 5.88 7.71 -16.17
C ILE A 37 6.99 7.34 -17.15
N ARG A 38 8.24 7.36 -16.69
CA ARG A 38 9.43 6.89 -17.43
C ARG A 38 9.97 5.62 -16.79
N LYS A 39 10.53 4.70 -17.58
CA LYS A 39 11.21 3.51 -17.06
C LYS A 39 12.22 3.88 -15.95
N ASP A 40 12.26 3.04 -14.91
CA ASP A 40 13.09 3.19 -13.70
C ASP A 40 12.80 4.43 -12.84
N MET A 41 11.65 5.09 -13.06
CA MET A 41 11.17 6.16 -12.20
C MET A 41 10.52 5.60 -10.93
N PRO A 42 10.77 6.18 -9.75
CA PRO A 42 10.06 5.81 -8.53
C PRO A 42 8.61 6.31 -8.58
N ILE A 43 7.64 5.40 -8.49
CA ILE A 43 6.20 5.70 -8.69
C ILE A 43 5.32 5.36 -7.48
N GLY A 44 5.84 4.53 -6.57
CA GLY A 44 5.09 4.01 -5.44
C GLY A 44 5.98 3.60 -4.29
N VAL A 45 5.35 3.23 -3.19
CA VAL A 45 5.99 2.78 -1.96
C VAL A 45 5.24 1.56 -1.46
N LYS A 46 5.96 0.57 -0.97
CA LYS A 46 5.38 -0.62 -0.34
C LYS A 46 6.15 -0.99 0.92
N VAL A 47 5.46 -1.68 1.82
CA VAL A 47 6.02 -2.32 3.00
C VAL A 47 5.49 -3.73 3.08
N THR A 48 6.30 -4.67 3.55
CA THR A 48 5.90 -6.06 3.73
C THR A 48 6.00 -6.39 5.21
N LEU A 49 4.87 -6.71 5.83
CA LEU A 49 4.79 -7.14 7.23
C LEU A 49 4.65 -8.66 7.29
N ARG A 50 5.20 -9.27 8.35
CA ARG A 50 5.09 -10.72 8.63
C ARG A 50 4.96 -10.96 10.14
N GLY A 51 4.47 -12.14 10.52
CA GLY A 51 4.33 -12.52 11.92
C GLY A 51 3.25 -11.73 12.65
N GLU A 52 3.44 -11.48 13.94
CA GLU A 52 2.46 -10.82 14.81
C GLU A 52 2.12 -9.40 14.34
N GLU A 53 3.11 -8.63 13.91
CA GLU A 53 2.91 -7.27 13.39
C GLU A 53 1.94 -7.22 12.21
N ALA A 54 2.02 -8.22 11.31
CA ALA A 54 1.10 -8.32 10.18
C ALA A 54 -0.33 -8.64 10.63
N VAL A 55 -0.45 -9.53 11.63
CA VAL A 55 -1.77 -9.92 12.17
C VAL A 55 -2.44 -8.73 12.86
N ASP A 56 -1.69 -7.95 13.63
CA ASP A 56 -2.25 -6.80 14.33
C ASP A 56 -2.56 -5.64 13.39
N PHE A 57 -1.72 -5.39 12.38
CA PHE A 57 -2.04 -4.45 11.31
C PHE A 57 -3.30 -4.89 10.54
N PHE A 58 -3.42 -6.18 10.22
CA PHE A 58 -4.58 -6.71 9.52
C PHE A 58 -5.89 -6.55 10.30
N LYS A 59 -5.87 -6.77 11.63
CA LYS A 59 -7.04 -6.51 12.49
C LYS A 59 -7.48 -5.05 12.42
N ARG A 60 -6.54 -4.11 12.51
CA ARG A 60 -6.83 -2.67 12.36
C ARG A 60 -7.43 -2.36 10.98
N ALA A 61 -6.81 -2.88 9.92
CA ALA A 61 -7.29 -2.71 8.55
C ALA A 61 -8.69 -3.30 8.31
N MET A 62 -9.00 -4.45 8.92
CA MET A 62 -10.32 -5.06 8.88
C MET A 62 -11.37 -4.24 9.63
N TRP A 63 -11.00 -3.68 10.78
CA TRP A 63 -11.88 -2.80 11.56
C TRP A 63 -12.31 -1.56 10.74
N VAL A 64 -11.36 -0.91 10.06
CA VAL A 64 -11.64 0.20 9.13
C VAL A 64 -12.64 -0.19 8.04
N ARG A 65 -12.54 -1.43 7.54
CA ARG A 65 -13.44 -1.97 6.51
C ARG A 65 -14.72 -2.58 7.10
N GLN A 66 -15.03 -2.32 8.37
CA GLN A 66 -16.20 -2.87 9.06
C GLN A 66 -16.27 -4.40 9.00
N ASN A 67 -15.11 -5.06 8.95
CA ASN A 67 -14.95 -6.51 8.76
C ASN A 67 -15.67 -7.06 7.51
N ARG A 68 -15.77 -6.25 6.45
CA ARG A 68 -16.40 -6.64 5.17
C ARG A 68 -15.38 -6.65 4.04
N ILE A 69 -15.31 -7.77 3.35
CA ILE A 69 -14.54 -7.96 2.12
C ILE A 69 -15.49 -8.55 1.07
N ALA A 70 -15.39 -8.06 -0.17
CA ALA A 70 -16.17 -8.61 -1.26
C ALA A 70 -15.59 -9.94 -1.75
N ASN A 71 -16.43 -10.86 -2.22
CA ASN A 71 -15.97 -12.18 -2.66
C ASN A 71 -14.94 -12.12 -3.80
N TYR A 72 -15.00 -11.09 -4.66
CA TYR A 72 -14.05 -10.92 -5.77
C TYR A 72 -12.64 -10.53 -5.32
N SER A 73 -12.46 -10.14 -4.05
CA SER A 73 -11.16 -9.81 -3.48
C SER A 73 -10.32 -11.02 -3.12
N PHE A 74 -10.91 -12.22 -3.13
CA PHE A 74 -10.24 -13.48 -2.84
C PHE A 74 -9.82 -14.15 -4.15
N ASP A 75 -8.57 -14.61 -4.21
CA ASP A 75 -8.07 -15.41 -5.32
C ASP A 75 -8.30 -16.91 -5.09
N HIS A 76 -7.96 -17.73 -6.10
CA HIS A 76 -8.11 -19.18 -6.04
C HIS A 76 -7.13 -19.86 -5.07
N GLU A 77 -6.06 -19.17 -4.69
CA GLU A 77 -5.02 -19.69 -3.78
C GLU A 77 -5.34 -19.38 -2.30
N GLY A 78 -6.39 -18.60 -2.04
CA GLY A 78 -6.83 -18.22 -0.71
C GLY A 78 -6.18 -16.93 -0.19
N ASN A 79 -5.50 -16.16 -1.03
CA ASN A 79 -5.06 -14.82 -0.71
C ASN A 79 -6.22 -13.82 -0.88
N CYS A 80 -6.17 -12.70 -0.14
CA CYS A 80 -7.13 -11.62 -0.30
C CYS A 80 -6.42 -10.29 -0.54
N SER A 81 -7.07 -9.42 -1.32
CA SER A 81 -6.61 -8.04 -1.52
C SER A 81 -7.77 -7.06 -1.42
N PHE A 82 -7.58 -6.00 -0.66
CA PHE A 82 -8.57 -4.94 -0.50
C PHE A 82 -7.88 -3.58 -0.39
N GLY A 83 -8.59 -2.54 -0.84
CA GLY A 83 -8.15 -1.15 -0.72
C GLY A 83 -8.79 -0.47 0.48
N ILE A 84 -8.04 0.43 1.09
CA ILE A 84 -8.53 1.41 2.06
C ILE A 84 -8.39 2.79 1.42
N SER A 85 -9.44 3.58 1.50
CA SER A 85 -9.52 4.87 0.81
C SER A 85 -8.75 5.96 1.53
N ASP A 86 -8.81 6.00 2.86
CA ASP A 86 -8.11 6.97 3.68
C ASP A 86 -7.22 6.29 4.73
N TYR A 87 -6.00 6.77 4.87
CA TYR A 87 -5.06 6.26 5.86
C TYR A 87 -5.34 6.83 7.26
N THR A 88 -6.11 7.92 7.38
CA THR A 88 -6.52 8.46 8.69
C THR A 88 -7.50 7.56 9.42
N ASP A 89 -8.19 6.67 8.71
CA ASP A 89 -9.15 5.74 9.32
C ASP A 89 -8.47 4.72 10.28
N PHE A 90 -7.13 4.60 10.23
CA PHE A 90 -6.36 3.74 11.12
C PHE A 90 -6.19 4.30 12.55
N GLU A 91 -6.63 5.53 12.79
CA GLU A 91 -6.53 6.25 14.07
C GLU A 91 -7.79 6.09 14.95
#